data_AF-A0AA94EYG0-F1
#
_entry.id   AF-A0AA94EYG0-F1
#
_cell.length_a   1.000
_cell.length_b   1.000
_cell.length_c   1.000
_cell.angle_alpha   90.00
_cell.angle_beta   90.00
_cell.angle_gamma   90.00
#
_symmetry.space_group_name_H-M   'P 1'
#
loop_
_entity.id
_entity.type
_entity.pdbx_description
1 polymer ?
#
loop_
_entity_poly.entity_id
_entity_poly.type
_entity_poly.pdbx_seq_one_letter_code
_entity_poly.pdbx_strand_id
1 'polypeptide(L)'
;MPEAWVNGPVYRPIYDKYKSTFFKNENFQNSLDEESLSKELFKKLETLNLSKDKQDLVFSVLNAYGKLSDEKLVLMTHSEEPWNEARQGLSPIERSEKKISIDTIFNYYNSRLTKK
;
A
#
# COMPACT_ATOMS: atom_id res chain seq x y z
N MET A 1 0.86 -3.23 12.90
CA MET A 1 -0.26 -3.64 12.03
C MET A 1 -0.90 -2.44 11.39
N PRO A 2 -1.38 -2.57 10.14
CA PRO A 2 -2.03 -1.48 9.46
C PRO A 2 -3.36 -1.14 10.14
N GLU A 3 -3.76 0.12 10.04
CA GLU A 3 -5.02 0.65 10.53
C GLU A 3 -6.00 0.83 9.36
N ALA A 4 -7.29 0.59 9.57
CA ALA A 4 -8.31 0.63 8.53
C ALA A 4 -8.88 2.04 8.32
N TRP A 5 -8.08 2.96 7.81
CA TRP A 5 -8.50 4.35 7.59
C TRP A 5 -9.51 4.45 6.45
N VAL A 6 -10.13 5.63 6.34
CA VAL A 6 -11.16 5.95 5.34
C VAL A 6 -10.67 5.64 3.92
N ASN A 7 -9.44 6.04 3.57
CA ASN A 7 -8.88 5.88 2.22
C ASN A 7 -8.03 4.61 2.08
N GLY A 8 -8.21 3.62 2.96
CA GLY A 8 -7.49 2.34 2.88
C GLY A 8 -6.57 2.08 4.07
N PRO A 9 -5.71 1.05 3.98
CA PRO A 9 -4.94 0.54 5.10
C PRO A 9 -3.65 1.37 5.28
N VAL A 10 -3.37 1.82 6.50
CA VAL A 10 -2.21 2.68 6.77
C VAL A 10 -1.36 2.14 7.91
N TYR A 11 -0.05 2.05 7.66
CA TYR A 11 0.94 1.85 8.73
C TYR A 11 1.24 3.18 9.40
N ARG A 12 0.61 3.43 10.56
CA ARG A 12 0.78 4.65 11.36
C ARG A 12 2.24 5.13 11.50
N PRO A 13 3.24 4.28 11.82
CA PRO A 13 4.62 4.74 11.94
C PRO A 13 5.22 5.28 10.63
N ILE A 14 4.81 4.70 9.49
CA ILE A 14 5.25 5.17 8.17
C ILE A 14 4.57 6.49 7.84
N TYR A 15 3.26 6.59 8.08
CA TYR A 15 2.54 7.85 7.89
C TYR A 15 3.13 8.97 8.74
N ASP A 16 3.34 8.74 10.04
CA ASP A 16 3.85 9.77 10.95
C ASP A 16 5.25 10.25 10.58
N LYS A 17 6.08 9.37 10.00
CA LYS A 17 7.41 9.73 9.51
C LYS A 17 7.37 10.70 8.33
N TYR A 18 6.37 10.60 7.46
CA TYR A 18 6.34 11.34 6.19
C TYR A 18 5.22 12.37 6.09
N LYS A 19 4.22 12.39 7.00
CA LYS A 19 3.07 13.31 6.95
C LYS A 19 3.44 14.79 6.87
N SER A 20 4.59 15.19 7.44
CA SER A 20 5.09 16.57 7.37
C SER A 20 5.74 16.91 6.03
N THR A 21 6.20 15.91 5.28
CA THR A 21 6.78 16.05 3.94
C THR A 21 5.70 16.26 2.88
N PHE A 22 4.47 15.86 3.17
CA PHE A 22 3.31 16.01 2.29
C PHE A 22 2.51 17.25 2.71
N PHE A 23 2.88 18.42 2.18
CA PHE A 23 2.04 19.61 2.31
C PHE A 23 1.18 19.73 1.05
N LYS A 24 -0.14 19.54 1.22
CA LYS A 24 -1.15 19.53 0.15
C LYS A 24 -0.98 18.33 -0.78
N ASN A 25 -2.02 17.99 -1.54
CA ASN A 25 -2.00 16.95 -2.58
C ASN A 25 -1.11 17.37 -3.77
N GLU A 26 0.07 17.91 -3.49
CA GLU A 26 1.10 18.13 -4.50
C GLU A 26 1.69 16.76 -4.78
N ASN A 27 1.38 16.24 -5.97
CA ASN A 27 2.07 15.06 -6.49
C ASN A 27 3.57 15.28 -6.35
N PHE A 28 4.32 14.23 -6.00
CA PHE A 28 5.78 14.27 -6.06
C PHE A 28 6.18 14.86 -7.42
N GLN A 29 6.77 16.05 -7.41
CA GLN A 29 7.38 16.61 -8.61
C GLN A 29 8.60 15.76 -8.90
N ASN A 30 8.38 14.70 -9.68
CA ASN A 30 9.45 13.91 -10.22
C ASN A 30 9.70 14.36 -11.66
N SER A 31 10.86 14.97 -11.89
CA SER A 31 11.31 15.37 -13.22
C SER A 31 11.96 14.23 -13.99
N LEU A 32 12.11 13.05 -13.38
CA LEU A 32 12.72 11.88 -14.01
C LEU A 32 11.71 11.21 -14.94
N ASP A 33 12.18 10.87 -16.14
CA ASP A 33 11.49 9.92 -17.01
C ASP A 33 11.44 8.51 -16.37
N GLU A 34 10.66 7.60 -16.97
CA GLU A 34 10.44 6.25 -16.46
C GLU A 34 11.75 5.43 -16.35
N GLU A 35 12.68 5.61 -17.28
CA GLU A 35 13.96 4.90 -17.29
C GLU A 35 14.87 5.41 -16.16
N SER A 36 14.96 6.73 -16.02
CA SER A 36 15.73 7.41 -14.98
C SER A 36 15.20 7.11 -13.58
N LEU A 37 13.86 7.10 -13.40
CA LEU A 37 13.23 6.70 -12.15
C LEU A 37 13.53 5.23 -11.80
N SER A 38 13.45 4.34 -12.80
CA SER A 38 13.77 2.93 -12.61
C SER A 38 15.21 2.73 -12.15
N LYS A 39 16.18 3.42 -12.78
CA LYS A 39 17.61 3.37 -12.39
C LYS A 39 17.84 3.84 -10.96
N GLU A 40 17.26 4.96 -10.55
CA GLU A 40 17.37 5.46 -9.18
C GLU A 40 16.73 4.49 -8.16
N LEU A 41 15.59 3.89 -8.50
CA LEU A 41 14.97 2.87 -7.66
C LEU A 41 15.88 1.63 -7.50
N PHE A 42 16.44 1.11 -8.60
CA PHE A 42 17.37 -0.02 -8.55
C PHE A 42 18.58 0.27 -7.65
N LYS A 43 19.22 1.43 -7.85
CA LYS A 43 20.34 1.88 -7.01
C LYS A 43 19.94 1.97 -5.54
N LYS A 44 18.74 2.49 -5.25
CA LYS A 44 18.24 2.56 -3.87
C LYS A 44 18.03 1.18 -3.27
N LEU A 45 17.46 0.24 -4.02
CA LEU A 45 17.24 -1.13 -3.56
C LEU A 45 18.57 -1.85 -3.27
N GLU A 46 19.61 -1.63 -4.08
CA GLU A 46 20.96 -2.14 -3.81
C GLU A 46 21.51 -1.60 -2.48
N THR A 47 21.31 -0.31 -2.18
CA THR A 47 21.76 0.28 -0.91
C THR A 47 21.07 -0.29 0.32
N LEU A 48 19.90 -0.92 0.16
CA LEU A 48 19.14 -1.54 1.24
C LEU A 48 19.62 -2.95 1.59
N ASN A 49 20.63 -3.48 0.89
CA ASN A 49 21.20 -4.81 1.10
C ASN A 49 20.13 -5.92 1.12
N LEU A 50 19.12 -5.81 0.23
CA LEU A 50 18.05 -6.79 0.10
C LEU A 50 18.50 -7.98 -0.74
N SER A 51 18.08 -9.19 -0.37
CA SER A 51 18.26 -10.37 -1.22
C SER A 51 17.53 -10.20 -2.55
N LYS A 52 17.97 -10.93 -3.58
CA LYS A 52 17.39 -10.86 -4.92
C LYS A 52 15.87 -11.09 -4.91
N ASP A 53 15.40 -12.11 -4.19
CA ASP A 53 13.97 -12.40 -4.06
C ASP A 53 13.15 -11.24 -3.46
N LYS A 54 13.73 -10.50 -2.50
CA LYS A 54 13.07 -9.33 -1.89
C LYS A 54 13.00 -8.16 -2.87
N GLN A 55 14.04 -7.95 -3.66
CA GLN A 55 14.03 -6.93 -4.71
C GLN A 55 12.97 -7.26 -5.77
N ASP A 56 12.95 -8.51 -6.22
CA ASP A 56 11.98 -9.00 -7.21
C ASP A 56 10.54 -8.91 -6.69
N LEU A 57 10.32 -9.16 -5.39
CA LEU A 57 9.04 -8.93 -4.74
C LEU A 57 8.63 -7.44 -4.76
N VAL A 58 9.54 -6.52 -4.48
CA VAL A 58 9.22 -5.07 -4.55
C VAL A 58 8.82 -4.68 -5.97
N PHE A 59 9.57 -5.13 -6.98
CA PHE A 59 9.24 -4.85 -8.38
C PHE A 59 7.92 -5.48 -8.81
N SER A 60 7.60 -6.71 -8.38
CA SER A 60 6.33 -7.33 -8.73
C SER A 60 5.13 -6.56 -8.16
N VAL A 61 5.26 -6.06 -6.92
CA VAL A 61 4.25 -5.17 -6.29
C VAL A 61 4.13 -3.86 -7.07
N LEU A 62 5.24 -3.20 -7.40
CA LEU A 62 5.21 -1.95 -8.17
C LEU A 62 4.63 -2.12 -9.56
N ASN A 63 4.96 -3.21 -10.25
CA ASN A 63 4.41 -3.51 -11.57
C ASN A 63 2.89 -3.77 -11.53
N ALA A 64 2.41 -4.42 -10.46
CA ALA A 64 0.98 -4.71 -10.29
C ALA A 64 0.17 -3.47 -9.91
N TYR A 65 0.68 -2.63 -9.01
CA TYR A 65 -0.11 -1.56 -8.37
C TYR A 65 0.34 -0.15 -8.73
N GLY A 66 1.60 0.07 -9.11
CA GLY A 66 2.19 1.40 -9.30
C GLY A 66 1.61 2.21 -10.47
N LYS A 67 0.92 1.54 -11.41
CA LYS A 67 0.22 2.19 -12.54
C LYS A 67 -1.25 2.50 -12.24
N LEU A 68 -1.77 2.08 -11.08
CA LEU A 68 -3.17 2.30 -10.71
C LEU A 68 -3.33 3.69 -10.08
N SER A 69 -4.46 4.35 -10.35
CA SER A 69 -4.81 5.60 -9.66
C SER A 69 -5.07 5.35 -8.17
N ASP A 70 -4.94 6.40 -7.38
CA ASP A 70 -5.34 6.43 -5.97
C ASP A 70 -6.79 5.96 -5.77
N GLU A 71 -7.73 6.46 -6.58
CA GLU A 71 -9.13 6.03 -6.56
C GLU A 71 -9.29 4.52 -6.77
N LYS A 72 -8.52 3.94 -7.72
CA LYS A 72 -8.58 2.52 -8.01
C LYS A 72 -8.01 1.69 -6.87
N LEU A 73 -6.92 2.14 -6.25
CA LEU A 73 -6.34 1.48 -5.07
C LEU A 73 -7.32 1.51 -3.89
N VAL A 74 -7.98 2.65 -3.65
CA VAL A 74 -9.02 2.79 -2.61
C VAL A 74 -10.17 1.82 -2.86
N LEU A 75 -10.71 1.80 -4.08
CA LEU A 75 -11.82 0.91 -4.44
C LEU A 75 -11.43 -0.56 -4.27
N MET A 76 -10.20 -0.92 -4.63
CA MET A 76 -9.68 -2.27 -4.40
C MET A 76 -9.72 -2.60 -2.92
N THR A 77 -9.10 -1.81 -2.04
CA THR A 77 -9.13 -2.09 -0.59
C THR A 77 -10.54 -2.13 -0.01
N HIS A 78 -11.44 -1.24 -0.44
CA HIS A 78 -12.83 -1.24 0.03
C HIS A 78 -13.61 -2.51 -0.38
N SER A 79 -13.12 -3.24 -1.36
CA SER A 79 -13.65 -4.57 -1.73
C SER A 79 -13.03 -5.73 -0.93
N GLU A 80 -11.99 -5.47 -0.13
CA GLU A 80 -11.26 -6.52 0.60
C GLU A 80 -11.83 -6.76 2.00
N GLU A 81 -12.06 -8.03 2.32
CA GLU A 81 -12.59 -8.47 3.60
C GLU A 81 -11.81 -7.94 4.82
N PRO A 82 -10.46 -7.96 4.86
CA PRO A 82 -9.72 -7.52 6.05
C PRO A 82 -9.98 -6.05 6.42
N TRP A 83 -10.11 -5.17 5.41
CA TRP A 83 -10.41 -3.75 5.65
C TRP A 83 -11.86 -3.55 6.08
N ASN A 84 -12.80 -4.27 5.44
CA ASN A 84 -14.22 -4.21 5.76
C ASN A 84 -14.53 -4.73 7.17
N GLU A 85 -13.93 -5.85 7.56
CA GLU A 85 -14.03 -6.43 8.91
C GLU A 85 -13.59 -5.41 9.96
N ALA A 86 -12.41 -4.81 9.78
CA ALA A 86 -11.88 -3.82 10.71
C ALA A 86 -12.74 -2.55 10.81
N ARG A 87 -13.61 -2.27 9.82
CA ARG A 87 -14.51 -1.10 9.77
C ARG A 87 -15.97 -1.45 10.03
N GLN A 88 -16.27 -2.66 10.46
CA GLN A 88 -17.64 -3.06 10.79
C GLN A 88 -18.25 -2.08 11.81
N GLY A 89 -19.48 -1.64 11.50
CA GLY A 89 -20.25 -0.68 12.31
C GLY A 89 -19.88 0.80 12.13
N LEU A 90 -18.91 1.13 11.27
CA LEU A 90 -18.51 2.51 10.99
C LEU A 90 -19.19 3.03 9.72
N SER A 91 -19.47 4.34 9.65
CA SER A 91 -19.90 4.99 8.42
C SER A 91 -18.79 4.99 7.34
N PRO A 92 -19.11 5.03 6.04
CA PRO A 92 -18.12 5.07 4.97
C PRO A 92 -17.06 6.17 5.12
N ILE A 93 -17.45 7.33 5.65
CA ILE A 93 -16.55 8.49 5.84
C ILE A 93 -15.98 8.60 7.26
N GLU A 94 -16.34 7.68 8.15
CA GLU A 94 -15.94 7.72 9.55
C GLU A 94 -14.46 7.35 9.69
N ARG A 95 -13.72 8.22 10.40
CA ARG A 95 -12.31 7.98 10.71
C ARG A 95 -12.18 6.72 11.57
N SER A 96 -11.15 5.94 11.29
CA SER A 96 -10.88 4.72 12.02
C SER A 96 -9.38 4.52 12.16
N GLU A 97 -8.98 4.13 13.36
CA GLU A 97 -7.62 3.69 13.69
C GLU A 97 -7.63 2.22 14.15
N LYS A 98 -8.75 1.52 13.93
CA LYS A 98 -8.87 0.09 14.22
C LYS A 98 -7.84 -0.68 13.41
N LYS A 99 -7.14 -1.61 14.06
CA LYS A 99 -6.10 -2.44 13.43
C LYS A 99 -6.75 -3.49 12.54
N ILE A 100 -6.14 -3.73 11.38
CA ILE A 100 -6.52 -4.83 10.49
C ILE A 100 -5.82 -6.10 11.00
N SER A 101 -6.58 -7.18 11.11
CA SER A 101 -6.11 -8.50 11.54
C SER A 101 -5.15 -9.11 10.52
N ILE A 102 -3.98 -9.57 10.98
CA ILE A 102 -3.02 -10.29 10.12
C ILE A 102 -3.62 -11.60 9.65
N ASP A 103 -4.34 -12.29 10.53
CA ASP A 103 -4.94 -13.59 10.21
C ASP A 103 -5.99 -13.43 9.12
N THR A 104 -6.80 -12.37 9.18
CA THR A 104 -7.79 -12.06 8.14
C THR A 104 -7.11 -11.69 6.83
N ILE A 105 -6.04 -10.89 6.85
CA ILE A 105 -5.22 -10.59 5.65
C ILE A 105 -4.70 -11.89 5.02
N PHE A 106 -4.08 -12.76 5.83
CA PHE A 106 -3.49 -14.01 5.37
C PHE A 106 -4.55 -14.93 4.76
N ASN A 107 -5.66 -15.17 5.47
CA ASN A 107 -6.73 -16.04 5.02
C ASN A 107 -7.37 -15.53 3.72
N TYR A 108 -7.61 -14.22 3.64
CA TYR A 108 -8.20 -13.58 2.46
C TYR A 108 -7.36 -13.81 1.20
N TYR A 109 -6.07 -13.44 1.23
CA TYR A 109 -5.21 -13.61 0.06
C TYR A 109 -4.89 -15.08 -0.22
N ASN A 110 -4.74 -15.93 0.80
CA ASN A 110 -4.53 -17.37 0.61
C ASN A 110 -5.73 -18.03 -0.09
N SER A 111 -6.96 -17.64 0.25
CA SER A 111 -8.17 -18.16 -0.40
C SER A 111 -8.27 -17.80 -1.90
N ARG A 112 -7.64 -16.70 -2.31
CA ARG A 112 -7.61 -16.24 -3.72
C ARG A 112 -6.58 -17.01 -4.56
N LEU A 113 -5.58 -17.61 -3.93
CA LEU A 113 -4.63 -18.48 -4.60
C LEU A 113 -5.21 -19.88 -4.86
N THR A 114 -6.14 -20.33 -4.01
CA THR A 114 -6.73 -21.66 -4.07
C THR A 114 -8.01 -21.73 -4.92
N LYS A 115 -8.69 -20.60 -5.14
CA LYS A 115 -9.78 -20.48 -6.11
C LYS A 115 -9.20 -20.39 -7.53
N LYS A 116 -9.07 -21.55 -8.18
CA LYS A 116 -8.90 -21.65 -9.65
C LYS A 116 -10.25 -21.56 -10.35
#